data_AF-A0A6J6IQT2-F1
#
_entry.id   AF-A0A6J6IQT2-F1
#
_cell.length_a   1.000
_cell.length_b   1.000
_cell.length_c   1.000
_cell.angle_alpha   90.00
_cell.angle_beta   90.00
_cell.angle_gamma   90.00
#
_symmetry.space_group_name_H-M   'P 1'
#
loop_
_entity.id
_entity.type
_entity.pdbx_description
1 polymer ?
#
loop_
_entity_poly.entity_id
_entity_poly.type
_entity_poly.pdbx_seq_one_letter_code
_entity_poly.pdbx_strand_id
1 'polypeptide(L)'
;MNRFCCDVGSLAALSGNGAGAGNPFGNIESMLRLPTSIQIAGWAIDPDSRDPIKVHVYVDGQWGGEYTANGPRPDVGAVYTGYGPTHGVQVSVPVTPGEHRVCIYAINVGGGSTNPEMSCRTVASLPTGNFESVISTGPGAIRASGWAVDPDTTSPIAIDVFVDGVFAVRGTTGQARPDVASAFPGVTGQAGFAVDVTGVSGGSHTVCVRAVNAGEVRTRVPLGCRTVVAPGGNPIGNFDFAQAGFATMNLVGWVVDPDTTNPVALHVYVDGQWGGAYTADANRPDVGAAYQGVGSNHGFDLAIRVPGGSHTACVYAINVGIGTTNPLVGCRTLTIGSTPGGSIDWSARAFGHLGISGWAIDPDTNAPVQVRVTVNGAVLTTITADKPRPDVGAVFPGVGDLHGYSHVWPAPASPARVCLTILNVGAGSTNTELGCRTL
;
A
#
# COMPACT_ATOMS: atom_id res chain seq x y z
N MET A 1 15.30 19.24 -48.26
CA MET A 1 15.94 20.40 -48.92
C MET A 1 17.41 20.08 -49.08
N ASN A 2 17.87 19.87 -50.32
CA ASN A 2 19.26 19.57 -50.63
C ASN A 2 20.16 20.72 -50.17
N ARG A 3 20.95 20.49 -49.11
CA ARG A 3 22.05 21.37 -48.69
C ARG A 3 23.35 20.91 -49.36
N PHE A 4 23.46 21.14 -50.67
CA PHE A 4 24.76 21.17 -51.33
C PHE A 4 25.03 22.64 -51.68
N CYS A 5 25.57 23.40 -50.72
CA CYS A 5 26.22 24.65 -51.06
C CYS A 5 27.59 24.28 -51.64
N CYS A 6 27.74 24.38 -52.96
CA CYS A 6 29.02 24.17 -53.62
C CYS A 6 29.87 25.42 -53.46
N ASP A 7 30.95 25.32 -52.68
CA ASP A 7 32.10 26.20 -52.90
C ASP A 7 32.93 25.69 -54.09
N VAL A 8 33.90 26.49 -54.53
CA VAL A 8 34.74 26.17 -55.70
C VAL A 8 35.59 24.90 -55.47
N GLY A 9 35.87 24.55 -54.21
CA GLY A 9 36.56 23.31 -53.82
C GLY A 9 35.70 22.06 -54.03
N SER A 10 34.39 22.18 -53.78
CA SER A 10 33.39 21.12 -53.99
C SER A 10 33.31 20.67 -55.46
N LEU A 11 33.54 21.59 -56.40
CA LEU A 11 33.54 21.31 -57.85
C LEU A 11 34.83 20.61 -58.30
N ALA A 12 35.97 20.92 -57.70
CA ALA A 12 37.24 20.22 -57.96
C ALA A 12 37.23 18.80 -57.38
N ALA A 13 36.58 18.59 -56.23
CA ALA A 13 36.41 17.27 -55.61
C ALA A 13 35.61 16.28 -56.49
N LEU A 14 34.68 16.75 -57.33
CA LEU A 14 33.98 15.85 -58.27
C LEU A 14 34.94 15.19 -59.29
N SER A 15 36.11 15.77 -59.56
CA SER A 15 37.13 15.18 -60.45
C SER A 15 37.98 14.10 -59.77
N GLY A 16 38.02 14.08 -58.43
CA GLY A 16 38.64 13.05 -57.59
C GLY A 16 40.07 12.67 -57.95
N ASN A 17 40.90 13.64 -58.36
CA ASN A 17 42.29 13.40 -58.74
C ASN A 17 43.28 13.42 -57.57
N GLY A 18 42.86 13.76 -56.34
CA GLY A 18 43.74 13.83 -55.16
C GLY A 18 44.87 14.86 -55.30
N ALA A 19 44.63 15.92 -56.06
CA ALA A 19 45.58 17.00 -56.36
C ALA A 19 44.90 18.38 -56.35
N GLY A 20 43.70 18.46 -55.74
CA GLY A 20 42.94 19.70 -55.68
C GLY A 20 43.33 20.50 -54.45
N ALA A 21 43.89 21.70 -54.62
CA ALA A 21 44.28 22.58 -53.51
C ALA A 21 43.05 23.12 -52.76
N GLY A 22 42.57 22.38 -51.74
CA GLY A 22 41.34 22.70 -51.03
C GLY A 22 41.31 22.11 -49.63
N ASN A 23 40.59 22.76 -48.72
CA ASN A 23 40.43 22.26 -47.36
C ASN A 23 39.51 21.02 -47.34
N PRO A 24 39.62 20.15 -46.31
CA PRO A 24 38.68 19.08 -46.09
C PRO A 24 37.22 19.52 -46.07
N PHE A 25 36.34 18.60 -46.39
CA PHE A 25 34.90 18.79 -46.26
C PHE A 25 34.25 17.48 -45.85
N GLY A 26 33.05 17.58 -45.29
CA GLY A 26 32.37 16.42 -44.75
C GLY A 26 31.10 16.80 -44.02
N ASN A 27 30.48 15.80 -43.42
CA ASN A 27 29.30 15.98 -42.61
C ASN A 27 29.34 15.00 -41.44
N ILE A 28 28.79 15.44 -40.30
CA ILE A 28 28.50 14.57 -39.16
C ILE A 28 27.00 14.37 -39.04
N GLU A 29 26.55 13.18 -39.39
CA GLU A 29 25.16 12.77 -39.45
C GLU A 29 24.60 12.47 -38.06
N SER A 30 25.37 11.81 -37.18
CA SER A 30 24.88 11.39 -35.86
C SER A 30 25.93 11.52 -34.76
N MET A 31 25.43 11.79 -33.54
CA MET A 31 26.15 11.73 -32.28
C MET A 31 25.19 11.11 -31.29
N LEU A 32 25.32 9.80 -31.07
CA LEU A 32 24.50 9.06 -30.14
C LEU A 32 25.21 8.98 -28.79
N ARG A 33 24.56 9.50 -27.75
CA ARG A 33 25.05 9.36 -26.39
C ARG A 33 24.76 7.97 -25.84
N LEU A 34 25.81 7.32 -25.33
CA LEU A 34 25.77 6.08 -24.57
C LEU A 34 26.30 6.34 -23.15
N PRO A 35 26.09 5.43 -22.18
CA PRO A 35 26.49 5.63 -20.78
C PRO A 35 27.96 5.97 -20.55
N THR A 36 28.87 5.46 -21.40
CA THR A 36 30.31 5.65 -21.24
C THR A 36 30.99 6.22 -22.49
N SER A 37 30.21 6.54 -23.54
CA SER A 37 30.78 7.04 -24.79
C SER A 37 29.79 7.82 -25.64
N ILE A 38 30.30 8.54 -26.63
CA ILE A 38 29.51 9.14 -27.70
C ILE A 38 29.90 8.44 -29.00
N GLN A 39 28.93 7.80 -29.65
CA GLN A 39 29.10 7.24 -30.99
C GLN A 39 28.84 8.32 -32.03
N ILE A 40 29.84 8.57 -32.88
CA ILE A 40 29.80 9.59 -33.92
C ILE A 40 29.82 8.89 -35.28
N ALA A 41 28.89 9.24 -36.15
CA ALA A 41 28.88 8.76 -37.52
C ALA A 41 28.83 9.92 -38.53
N GLY A 42 29.61 9.80 -39.60
CA GLY A 42 29.58 10.70 -40.73
C GLY A 42 30.59 10.35 -41.82
N TRP A 43 31.17 11.36 -42.48
CA TRP A 43 32.22 11.19 -43.48
C TRP A 43 33.05 12.46 -43.62
N ALA A 44 34.30 12.30 -44.07
CA ALA A 44 35.21 13.42 -44.33
C ALA A 44 36.12 13.07 -45.51
N ILE A 45 36.29 14.00 -46.44
CA ILE A 45 37.16 13.91 -47.61
C ILE A 45 38.08 15.13 -47.61
N ASP A 46 39.33 14.93 -48.01
CA ASP A 46 40.23 16.03 -48.37
C ASP A 46 40.47 16.02 -49.89
N PRO A 47 40.21 17.13 -50.61
CA PRO A 47 40.47 17.23 -52.03
C PRO A 47 41.90 16.89 -52.47
N ASP A 48 42.88 17.09 -51.58
CA ASP A 48 44.31 16.87 -51.79
C ASP A 48 44.75 15.40 -51.58
N SER A 49 43.85 14.48 -51.17
CA SER A 49 44.19 13.07 -50.93
C SER A 49 43.08 12.11 -51.33
N ARG A 50 43.44 11.03 -52.02
CA ARG A 50 42.53 9.88 -52.24
C ARG A 50 42.44 8.98 -51.01
N ASP A 51 43.44 9.02 -50.15
CA ASP A 51 43.48 8.24 -48.92
C ASP A 51 42.59 8.89 -47.84
N PRO A 52 42.00 8.09 -46.93
CA PRO A 52 41.17 8.61 -45.85
C PRO A 52 41.96 9.54 -44.92
N ILE A 53 41.34 10.65 -44.51
CA ILE A 53 41.98 11.63 -43.63
C ILE A 53 41.74 11.37 -42.16
N LYS A 54 42.47 12.12 -41.32
CA LYS A 54 42.24 12.15 -39.88
C LYS A 54 41.08 13.07 -39.53
N VAL A 55 40.39 12.74 -38.45
CA VAL A 55 39.43 13.61 -37.78
C VAL A 55 39.83 13.73 -36.32
N HIS A 56 39.84 14.95 -35.80
CA HIS A 56 40.09 15.21 -34.38
C HIS A 56 38.78 15.49 -33.68
N VAL A 57 38.59 14.87 -32.52
CA VAL A 57 37.42 15.09 -31.68
C VAL A 57 37.85 15.78 -30.39
N TYR A 58 37.10 16.82 -30.02
CA TYR A 58 37.25 17.52 -28.75
C TYR A 58 35.96 17.41 -27.95
N VAL A 59 36.09 17.09 -26.67
CA VAL A 59 34.97 16.98 -25.71
C VAL A 59 35.18 18.06 -24.66
N ASP A 60 34.22 18.96 -24.53
CA ASP A 60 34.26 20.11 -23.61
C ASP A 60 35.53 20.98 -23.78
N GLY A 61 35.98 21.10 -25.03
CA GLY A 61 37.19 21.83 -25.39
C GLY A 61 38.51 21.09 -25.09
N GLN A 62 38.46 19.88 -24.53
CA GLN A 62 39.61 19.04 -24.27
C GLN A 62 39.83 18.02 -25.39
N TRP A 63 41.06 17.55 -25.56
CA TRP A 63 41.43 16.55 -26.56
C TRP A 63 40.70 15.22 -26.29
N GLY A 64 39.82 14.82 -27.20
CA GLY A 64 39.04 13.58 -27.13
C GLY A 64 39.62 12.43 -27.96
N GLY A 65 40.48 12.74 -28.94
CA GLY A 65 41.22 11.73 -29.71
C GLY A 65 41.38 12.07 -31.20
N GLU A 66 42.29 11.33 -31.84
CA GLU A 66 42.45 11.31 -33.29
C GLU A 66 41.91 9.99 -33.85
N TYR A 67 41.13 10.09 -34.92
CA TYR A 67 40.56 8.95 -35.62
C TYR A 67 40.79 9.07 -37.13
N THR A 68 40.66 7.97 -37.85
CA THR A 68 40.77 7.95 -39.32
C THR A 68 39.38 7.75 -39.92
N ALA A 69 39.01 8.55 -40.92
CA ALA A 69 37.73 8.44 -41.60
C ALA A 69 37.72 7.29 -42.63
N ASN A 70 38.10 6.08 -42.24
CA ASN A 70 38.28 4.94 -43.17
C ASN A 70 37.08 3.98 -43.25
N GLY A 71 35.93 4.35 -42.67
CA GLY A 71 34.72 3.53 -42.68
C GLY A 71 34.07 3.45 -44.08
N PRO A 72 33.30 2.39 -44.36
CA PRO A 72 32.62 2.23 -45.64
C PRO A 72 31.40 3.16 -45.77
N ARG A 73 31.39 3.96 -46.82
CA ARG A 73 30.31 4.86 -47.26
C ARG A 73 30.13 4.79 -48.77
N PRO A 74 29.52 3.71 -49.30
CA PRO A 74 29.28 3.55 -50.73
C PRO A 74 28.43 4.67 -51.34
N ASP A 75 27.54 5.27 -50.55
CA ASP A 75 26.74 6.44 -50.91
C ASP A 75 27.61 7.67 -51.17
N VAL A 76 28.58 7.94 -50.29
CA VAL A 76 29.56 9.02 -50.46
C VAL A 76 30.47 8.73 -51.65
N GLY A 77 30.97 7.50 -51.77
CA GLY A 77 31.80 7.07 -52.90
C GLY A 77 31.09 7.10 -54.25
N ALA A 78 29.76 6.93 -54.29
CA ALA A 78 28.98 7.06 -55.52
C ALA A 78 28.86 8.51 -56.00
N VAL A 79 28.88 9.48 -55.07
CA VAL A 79 28.85 10.92 -55.37
C VAL A 79 30.25 11.44 -55.69
N TYR A 80 31.25 11.03 -54.90
CA TYR A 80 32.64 11.47 -55.00
C TYR A 80 33.52 10.32 -55.54
N THR A 81 33.26 9.93 -56.78
CA THR A 81 33.76 8.68 -57.38
C THR A 81 35.27 8.52 -57.39
N GLY A 82 36.05 9.60 -57.53
CA GLY A 82 37.51 9.50 -57.55
C GLY A 82 38.18 9.34 -56.17
N TYR A 83 37.41 9.41 -55.07
CA TYR A 83 37.90 9.14 -53.70
C TYR A 83 37.53 7.72 -53.21
N GLY A 84 36.53 7.10 -53.82
CA GLY A 84 36.06 5.77 -53.41
C GLY A 84 35.22 5.78 -52.12
N PRO A 85 34.81 4.60 -51.63
CA PRO A 85 33.82 4.49 -50.55
C PRO A 85 34.42 4.57 -49.14
N THR A 86 35.74 4.64 -48.95
CA THR A 86 36.38 4.46 -47.65
C THR A 86 36.62 5.78 -46.92
N HIS A 87 35.61 6.65 -46.83
CA HIS A 87 35.74 8.00 -46.25
C HIS A 87 34.79 8.24 -45.06
N GLY A 88 34.28 7.16 -44.46
CA GLY A 88 33.33 7.19 -43.35
C GLY A 88 33.98 7.47 -41.99
N VAL A 89 33.37 8.36 -41.21
CA VAL A 89 33.62 8.51 -39.78
C VAL A 89 32.69 7.57 -39.02
N GLN A 90 33.23 6.64 -38.25
CA GLN A 90 32.47 5.79 -37.33
C GLN A 90 33.30 5.54 -36.08
N VAL A 91 33.15 6.41 -35.07
CA VAL A 91 34.05 6.46 -33.90
C VAL A 91 33.25 6.45 -32.60
N SER A 92 33.84 5.88 -31.54
CA SER A 92 33.28 5.91 -30.19
C SER A 92 34.26 6.63 -29.28
N VAL A 93 33.84 7.78 -28.76
CA VAL A 93 34.67 8.63 -27.90
C VAL A 93 34.27 8.41 -26.44
N PRO A 94 35.15 7.88 -25.57
CA PRO A 94 34.83 7.70 -24.15
C PRO A 94 34.49 9.03 -23.49
N VAL A 95 33.41 9.06 -22.72
CA VAL A 95 32.98 10.22 -21.91
C VAL A 95 32.46 9.75 -20.56
N THR A 96 32.45 10.64 -19.57
CA THR A 96 31.79 10.40 -18.29
C THR A 96 30.27 10.59 -18.40
N PRO A 97 29.50 10.23 -17.36
CA PRO A 97 28.12 10.69 -17.21
C PRO A 97 28.02 12.21 -17.24
N GLY A 98 27.00 12.76 -17.89
CA GLY A 98 26.79 14.19 -18.02
C GLY A 98 26.59 14.69 -19.45
N GLU A 99 26.23 15.97 -19.53
CA GLU A 99 26.12 16.71 -20.78
C GLU A 99 27.52 17.07 -21.28
N HIS A 100 27.75 16.87 -22.59
CA HIS A 100 29.05 17.16 -23.22
C HIS A 100 28.89 17.94 -24.51
N ARG A 101 29.76 18.95 -24.70
CA ARG A 101 29.90 19.68 -25.97
C ARG A 101 30.99 19.03 -26.82
N VAL A 102 30.59 18.43 -27.93
CA VAL A 102 31.50 17.69 -28.82
C VAL A 102 31.74 18.47 -30.09
N CYS A 103 33.00 18.82 -30.37
CA CYS A 103 33.44 19.43 -31.63
C CYS A 103 34.31 18.45 -32.42
N ILE A 104 34.06 18.31 -33.73
CA ILE A 104 34.84 17.46 -34.64
C ILE A 104 35.42 18.30 -35.76
N TYR A 105 36.72 18.15 -35.99
CA TYR A 105 37.45 18.82 -37.06
C TYR A 105 37.98 17.79 -38.05
N ALA A 106 37.86 18.07 -39.35
CA ALA A 106 38.57 17.32 -40.38
C ALA A 106 39.99 17.85 -40.50
N ILE A 107 40.97 16.96 -40.57
CA ILE A 107 42.38 17.32 -40.55
C ILE A 107 42.92 17.34 -41.96
N ASN A 108 43.35 18.53 -42.36
CA ASN A 108 43.86 18.83 -43.67
C ASN A 108 45.15 18.09 -43.96
N VAL A 109 45.24 17.56 -45.16
CA VAL A 109 46.46 17.03 -45.77
C VAL A 109 46.73 17.80 -47.05
N GLY A 110 47.99 17.94 -47.44
CA GLY A 110 48.32 18.64 -48.69
C GLY A 110 48.23 20.18 -48.61
N GLY A 111 47.74 20.81 -49.69
CA GLY A 111 47.88 22.23 -49.98
C GLY A 111 46.82 23.14 -49.36
N GLY A 112 45.76 22.58 -48.77
CA GLY A 112 44.79 23.35 -47.98
C GLY A 112 45.41 24.04 -46.75
N SER A 113 44.65 24.95 -46.15
CA SER A 113 45.14 25.92 -45.14
C SER A 113 44.43 25.85 -43.78
N THR A 114 43.35 25.06 -43.66
CA THR A 114 42.56 24.99 -42.42
C THR A 114 42.11 23.58 -42.11
N ASN A 115 41.91 23.27 -40.83
CA ASN A 115 41.20 22.08 -40.35
C ASN A 115 39.74 22.48 -40.04
N PRO A 116 38.79 22.28 -40.96
CA PRO A 116 37.44 22.80 -40.79
C PRO A 116 36.66 22.05 -39.70
N GLU A 117 35.85 22.80 -38.93
CA GLU A 117 34.88 22.24 -37.99
C GLU A 117 33.73 21.61 -38.78
N MET A 118 33.60 20.30 -38.71
CA MET A 118 32.50 19.59 -39.37
C MET A 118 31.21 19.65 -38.56
N SER A 119 31.32 19.66 -37.23
CA SER A 119 30.19 19.84 -36.33
C SER A 119 30.71 20.20 -34.94
N CYS A 120 30.08 21.16 -34.27
CA CYS A 120 30.17 21.29 -32.82
C CYS A 120 28.79 21.45 -32.18
N ARG A 121 28.39 20.47 -31.36
CA ARG A 121 27.08 20.48 -30.67
C ARG A 121 27.14 19.81 -29.30
N THR A 122 26.22 20.23 -28.44
CA THR A 122 25.96 19.60 -27.15
C THR A 122 25.12 18.33 -27.34
N VAL A 123 25.53 17.24 -26.70
CA VAL A 123 24.77 15.99 -26.67
C VAL A 123 24.16 15.84 -25.27
N ALA A 124 22.83 15.87 -25.21
CA ALA A 124 22.06 15.90 -23.96
C ALA A 124 22.13 14.58 -23.19
N SER A 125 22.04 14.66 -21.86
CA SER A 125 22.16 13.53 -20.93
C SER A 125 20.91 13.27 -20.08
N LEU A 126 19.79 13.96 -20.38
CA LEU A 126 18.60 13.87 -19.54
C LEU A 126 17.83 12.55 -19.74
N PRO A 127 17.20 12.03 -18.67
CA PRO A 127 16.27 10.93 -18.79
C PRO A 127 15.14 11.19 -19.78
N THR A 128 14.75 10.14 -20.51
CA THR A 128 13.55 10.11 -21.33
C THR A 128 12.63 9.00 -20.82
N GLY A 129 11.32 9.23 -20.83
CA GLY A 129 10.37 8.24 -20.35
C GLY A 129 8.93 8.61 -20.63
N ASN A 130 8.03 7.73 -20.24
CA ASN A 130 6.59 7.93 -20.33
C ASN A 130 5.90 7.41 -19.07
N PHE A 131 5.04 8.23 -18.49
CA PHE A 131 4.11 7.80 -17.45
C PHE A 131 2.86 7.18 -18.10
N GLU A 132 2.75 5.86 -18.06
CA GLU A 132 1.77 5.10 -18.84
C GLU A 132 0.43 4.96 -18.13
N SER A 133 0.41 4.66 -16.84
CA SER A 133 -0.83 4.44 -16.10
C SER A 133 -0.70 4.70 -14.61
N VAL A 134 -1.83 5.03 -14.00
CA VAL A 134 -2.02 4.97 -12.55
C VAL A 134 -3.35 4.33 -12.27
N ILE A 135 -3.36 3.39 -11.33
CA ILE A 135 -4.56 2.65 -10.92
C ILE A 135 -4.66 2.66 -9.40
N SER A 136 -5.89 2.62 -8.88
CA SER A 136 -6.11 2.23 -7.48
C SER A 136 -5.87 0.73 -7.33
N THR A 137 -5.15 0.34 -6.28
CA THR A 137 -4.90 -1.07 -5.92
C THR A 137 -5.70 -1.50 -4.69
N GLY A 138 -6.46 -0.58 -4.09
CA GLY A 138 -7.32 -0.81 -2.92
C GLY A 138 -7.46 0.47 -2.09
N PRO A 139 -8.14 0.39 -0.93
CA PRO A 139 -8.15 1.47 0.06
C PRO A 139 -6.74 1.93 0.41
N GLY A 140 -6.52 3.24 0.45
CA GLY A 140 -5.23 3.79 0.85
C GLY A 140 -4.10 3.63 -0.17
N ALA A 141 -4.32 2.99 -1.32
CA ALA A 141 -3.24 2.54 -2.19
C ALA A 141 -3.48 2.73 -3.70
N ILE A 142 -2.42 3.16 -4.39
CA ILE A 142 -2.37 3.28 -5.85
C ILE A 142 -1.05 2.71 -6.39
N ARG A 143 -1.01 2.40 -7.68
CA ARG A 143 0.22 2.00 -8.39
C ARG A 143 0.41 2.85 -9.64
N ALA A 144 1.58 3.49 -9.75
CA ALA A 144 2.01 4.25 -10.92
C ALA A 144 2.99 3.42 -11.77
N SER A 145 2.72 3.28 -13.06
CA SER A 145 3.52 2.45 -13.97
C SER A 145 3.92 3.20 -15.25
N GLY A 146 5.06 2.82 -15.80
CA GLY A 146 5.61 3.41 -17.01
C GLY A 146 7.01 2.90 -17.33
N TRP A 147 7.77 3.69 -18.08
CA TRP A 147 9.20 3.44 -18.30
C TRP A 147 9.99 4.74 -18.30
N ALA A 148 11.28 4.62 -17.99
CA ALA A 148 12.24 5.68 -18.20
C ALA A 148 13.63 5.07 -18.45
N VAL A 149 14.42 5.77 -19.24
CA VAL A 149 15.81 5.44 -19.55
C VAL A 149 16.65 6.68 -19.40
N ASP A 150 17.89 6.50 -19.00
CA ASP A 150 18.84 7.57 -18.83
C ASP A 150 20.10 7.25 -19.62
N PRO A 151 20.49 8.08 -20.60
CA PRO A 151 21.70 7.88 -21.36
C PRO A 151 22.97 7.86 -20.50
N ASP A 152 22.95 8.36 -19.25
CA ASP A 152 24.08 8.40 -18.32
C ASP A 152 24.36 7.07 -17.61
N THR A 153 23.47 6.07 -17.70
CA THR A 153 23.65 4.82 -16.96
C THR A 153 22.97 3.61 -17.61
N THR A 154 23.54 2.43 -17.38
CA THR A 154 22.90 1.14 -17.66
C THR A 154 22.11 0.60 -16.48
N SER A 155 22.28 1.19 -15.30
CA SER A 155 21.60 0.79 -14.07
C SER A 155 20.19 1.40 -13.98
N PRO A 156 19.27 0.79 -13.21
CA PRO A 156 17.99 1.40 -12.91
C PRO A 156 18.13 2.82 -12.33
N ILE A 157 17.23 3.72 -12.75
CA ILE A 157 17.18 5.12 -12.27
C ILE A 157 16.04 5.31 -11.29
N ALA A 158 16.13 6.36 -10.47
CA ALA A 158 15.10 6.68 -9.51
C ALA A 158 13.88 7.36 -10.18
N ILE A 159 12.70 7.01 -9.70
CA ILE A 159 11.41 7.54 -10.12
C ILE A 159 10.73 8.18 -8.91
N ASP A 160 10.48 9.47 -8.97
CA ASP A 160 9.73 10.17 -7.94
C ASP A 160 8.26 10.27 -8.32
N VAL A 161 7.40 9.88 -7.39
CA VAL A 161 5.95 9.98 -7.52
C VAL A 161 5.44 11.05 -6.57
N PHE A 162 4.62 11.95 -7.10
CA PHE A 162 3.96 13.02 -6.37
C PHE A 162 2.45 12.81 -6.44
N VAL A 163 1.76 13.01 -5.32
CA VAL A 163 0.30 12.99 -5.23
C VAL A 163 -0.15 14.39 -4.83
N ASP A 164 -1.00 15.02 -5.64
CA ASP A 164 -1.50 16.38 -5.49
C ASP A 164 -0.39 17.43 -5.28
N GLY A 165 0.72 17.24 -5.99
CA GLY A 165 1.90 18.12 -5.92
C GLY A 165 2.84 17.85 -4.74
N VAL A 166 2.48 16.96 -3.81
CA VAL A 166 3.32 16.57 -2.67
C VAL A 166 4.12 15.32 -3.02
N PHE A 167 5.41 15.30 -2.69
CA PHE A 167 6.25 14.12 -2.86
C PHE A 167 5.72 12.98 -1.99
N ALA A 168 5.33 11.86 -2.60
CA ALA A 168 4.76 10.71 -1.90
C ALA A 168 5.81 9.63 -1.66
N VAL A 169 6.49 9.20 -2.73
CA VAL A 169 7.46 8.10 -2.65
C VAL A 169 8.47 8.15 -3.80
N ARG A 170 9.63 7.53 -3.58
CA ARG A 170 10.62 7.23 -4.61
C ARG A 170 10.67 5.73 -4.86
N GLY A 171 10.46 5.33 -6.10
CA GLY A 171 10.77 4.01 -6.61
C GLY A 171 11.95 4.03 -7.57
N THR A 172 12.11 2.97 -8.34
CA THR A 172 13.10 2.87 -9.41
C THR A 172 12.49 2.25 -10.65
N THR A 173 13.18 2.38 -11.78
CA THR A 173 13.02 1.42 -12.87
C THR A 173 13.56 0.04 -12.45
N GLY A 174 13.54 -0.93 -13.36
CA GLY A 174 14.01 -2.29 -13.08
C GLY A 174 13.18 -3.39 -13.75
N GLN A 175 11.96 -3.07 -14.17
CA GLN A 175 11.09 -4.00 -14.88
C GLN A 175 11.51 -4.13 -16.35
N ALA A 176 11.40 -5.35 -16.88
CA ALA A 176 11.79 -5.64 -18.26
C ALA A 176 10.86 -4.96 -19.29
N ARG A 177 11.46 -4.27 -20.24
CA ARG A 177 10.83 -3.59 -21.40
C ARG A 177 11.68 -3.80 -22.66
N PRO A 178 11.58 -4.98 -23.30
CA PRO A 178 12.34 -5.28 -24.53
C PRO A 178 12.01 -4.35 -25.69
N ASP A 179 10.79 -3.82 -25.71
CA ASP A 179 10.33 -2.81 -26.65
C ASP A 179 11.13 -1.50 -26.50
N VAL A 180 11.35 -1.05 -25.25
CA VAL A 180 12.14 0.14 -24.95
C VAL A 180 13.62 -0.10 -25.26
N ALA A 181 14.18 -1.27 -24.92
CA ALA A 181 15.56 -1.63 -25.26
C ALA A 181 15.82 -1.59 -26.77
N SER A 182 14.82 -1.96 -27.57
CA SER A 182 14.90 -1.95 -29.03
C SER A 182 14.89 -0.53 -29.61
N ALA A 183 14.19 0.40 -28.95
CA ALA A 183 14.09 1.80 -29.37
C ALA A 183 15.26 2.68 -28.89
N PHE A 184 15.92 2.31 -27.79
CA PHE A 184 17.01 3.07 -27.19
C PHE A 184 18.28 2.20 -27.12
N PRO A 185 19.16 2.25 -28.14
CA PRO A 185 20.41 1.50 -28.13
C PRO A 185 21.32 1.92 -26.97
N GLY A 186 21.89 0.96 -26.26
CA GLY A 186 22.87 1.20 -25.18
C GLY A 186 22.32 1.33 -23.77
N VAL A 187 21.00 1.31 -23.59
CA VAL A 187 20.35 1.17 -22.27
C VAL A 187 19.89 -0.27 -22.06
N THR A 188 19.89 -0.71 -20.81
CA THR A 188 19.43 -2.06 -20.48
C THR A 188 17.92 -2.13 -20.65
N GLY A 189 17.40 -3.31 -21.00
CA GLY A 189 15.95 -3.53 -21.07
C GLY A 189 15.22 -3.44 -19.73
N GLN A 190 15.85 -2.97 -18.65
CA GLN A 190 15.26 -2.78 -17.33
C GLN A 190 14.68 -1.37 -17.14
N ALA A 191 13.99 -0.86 -18.18
CA ALA A 191 13.50 0.51 -18.23
C ALA A 191 12.14 0.72 -17.55
N GLY A 192 11.37 -0.35 -17.31
CA GLY A 192 10.03 -0.23 -16.75
C GLY A 192 10.03 0.08 -15.25
N PHE A 193 9.04 0.84 -14.79
CA PHE A 193 8.75 1.05 -13.38
C PHE A 193 7.30 0.69 -13.05
N ALA A 194 7.09 0.22 -11.82
CA ALA A 194 5.78 0.03 -11.20
C ALA A 194 5.95 0.38 -9.72
N VAL A 195 5.52 1.57 -9.33
CA VAL A 195 5.74 2.14 -7.99
C VAL A 195 4.42 2.15 -7.22
N ASP A 196 4.39 1.43 -6.11
CA ASP A 196 3.28 1.45 -5.16
C ASP A 196 3.35 2.68 -4.26
N VAL A 197 2.20 3.33 -4.07
CA VAL A 197 2.03 4.46 -3.16
C VAL A 197 0.95 4.10 -2.15
N THR A 198 1.24 4.23 -0.87
CA THR A 198 0.31 3.97 0.23
C THR A 198 -0.02 5.26 0.99
N GLY A 199 -1.08 5.25 1.80
CA GLY A 199 -1.54 6.43 2.53
C GLY A 199 -2.25 7.46 1.65
N VAL A 200 -2.75 7.06 0.48
CA VAL A 200 -3.55 7.92 -0.39
C VAL A 200 -4.98 7.95 0.14
N SER A 201 -5.47 9.13 0.51
CA SER A 201 -6.87 9.28 0.97
C SER A 201 -7.86 8.87 -0.13
N GLY A 202 -9.11 8.59 0.24
CA GLY A 202 -10.13 8.36 -0.77
C GLY A 202 -10.46 9.62 -1.57
N GLY A 203 -10.93 9.43 -2.81
CA GLY A 203 -11.31 10.52 -3.70
C GLY A 203 -10.40 10.66 -4.93
N SER A 204 -10.51 11.79 -5.63
CA SER A 204 -9.75 12.04 -6.86
C SER A 204 -8.42 12.70 -6.56
N HIS A 205 -7.35 12.14 -7.12
CA HIS A 205 -5.98 12.61 -6.95
C HIS A 205 -5.29 12.83 -8.29
N THR A 206 -4.45 13.86 -8.36
CA THR A 206 -3.51 14.08 -9.47
C THR A 206 -2.15 13.49 -9.12
N VAL A 207 -1.70 12.51 -9.89
CA VAL A 207 -0.43 11.82 -9.68
C VAL A 207 0.54 12.26 -10.76
N CYS A 208 1.69 12.77 -10.37
CA CYS A 208 2.75 13.21 -11.28
C CYS A 208 4.01 12.38 -11.06
N VAL A 209 4.67 11.99 -12.15
CA VAL A 209 5.90 11.18 -12.09
C VAL A 209 7.06 11.96 -12.67
N ARG A 210 8.23 11.87 -12.03
CA ARG A 210 9.49 12.44 -12.53
C ARG A 210 10.60 11.40 -12.51
N ALA A 211 11.36 11.29 -13.60
CA ALA A 211 12.60 10.53 -13.62
C ALA A 211 13.73 11.40 -13.03
N VAL A 212 14.58 10.79 -12.22
CA VAL A 212 15.75 11.46 -11.62
C VAL A 212 16.97 11.11 -12.46
N ASN A 213 17.64 12.15 -12.97
CA ASN A 213 18.88 12.00 -13.73
C ASN A 213 19.97 11.33 -12.90
N ALA A 214 20.66 10.36 -13.51
CA ALA A 214 21.79 9.64 -12.95
C ALA A 214 23.13 10.38 -13.15
N GLY A 215 23.18 11.37 -14.05
CA GLY A 215 24.32 12.27 -14.23
C GLY A 215 24.65 13.14 -13.00
N GLU A 216 25.73 13.91 -13.10
CA GLU A 216 26.26 14.73 -12.00
C GLU A 216 25.21 15.69 -11.41
N VAL A 217 24.38 16.28 -12.29
CA VAL A 217 23.24 17.09 -11.89
C VAL A 217 22.00 16.21 -11.82
N ARG A 218 21.54 15.90 -10.60
CA ARG A 218 20.32 15.11 -10.30
C ARG A 218 19.02 15.86 -10.61
N THR A 219 18.89 16.36 -11.84
CA THR A 219 17.67 16.99 -12.34
C THR A 219 16.50 16.01 -12.30
N ARG A 220 15.27 16.56 -12.19
CA ARG A 220 14.03 15.78 -12.17
C ARG A 220 13.25 16.07 -13.44
N VAL A 221 13.23 15.13 -14.38
CA VAL A 221 12.54 15.27 -15.66
C VAL A 221 11.08 14.83 -15.51
N PRO A 222 10.08 15.70 -15.75
CA PRO A 222 8.68 15.30 -15.71
C PRO A 222 8.36 14.27 -16.78
N LEU A 223 7.75 13.15 -16.39
CA LEU A 223 7.23 12.12 -17.30
C LEU A 223 5.74 12.29 -17.58
N GLY A 224 5.06 13.16 -16.83
CA GLY A 224 3.64 13.49 -16.99
C GLY A 224 2.86 13.41 -15.69
N CYS A 225 1.57 13.77 -15.77
CA CYS A 225 0.61 13.65 -14.68
C CYS A 225 -0.66 12.95 -15.19
N ARG A 226 -1.34 12.21 -14.30
CA ARG A 226 -2.59 11.49 -14.56
C ARG A 226 -3.46 11.54 -13.32
N THR A 227 -4.77 11.44 -13.50
CA THR A 227 -5.72 11.38 -12.39
C THR A 227 -6.09 9.94 -12.05
N VAL A 228 -6.29 9.66 -10.77
CA VAL A 228 -6.83 8.40 -10.26
C VAL A 228 -7.92 8.71 -9.24
N VAL A 229 -8.90 7.81 -9.10
CA VAL A 229 -9.89 7.88 -8.02
C VAL A 229 -9.61 6.71 -7.08
N ALA A 230 -9.20 7.02 -5.85
CA ALA A 230 -9.06 6.05 -4.78
C ALA A 230 -10.42 5.80 -4.12
N PRO A 231 -10.74 4.55 -3.73
CA PRO A 231 -11.92 4.25 -2.92
C PRO A 231 -11.94 5.09 -1.64
N GLY A 232 -13.12 5.55 -1.25
CA GLY A 232 -13.34 6.21 0.03
C GLY A 232 -14.77 6.67 0.21
N GLY A 233 -15.07 7.19 1.40
CA GLY A 233 -16.39 7.63 1.84
C GLY A 233 -16.79 6.96 3.16
N ASN A 234 -18.04 7.15 3.56
CA ASN A 234 -18.50 6.63 4.86
C ASN A 234 -18.43 5.08 4.93
N PRO A 235 -18.19 4.50 6.12
CA PRO A 235 -18.26 3.07 6.34
C PRO A 235 -19.56 2.43 5.85
N ILE A 236 -19.45 1.21 5.38
CA ILE A 236 -20.57 0.35 4.96
C ILE A 236 -20.56 -0.87 5.86
N GLY A 237 -21.72 -1.29 6.34
CA GLY A 237 -21.80 -2.48 7.19
C GLY A 237 -23.19 -3.07 7.26
N ASN A 238 -23.27 -4.23 7.89
CA ASN A 238 -24.53 -4.87 8.23
C ASN A 238 -24.52 -5.39 9.67
N PHE A 239 -25.64 -5.19 10.36
CA PHE A 239 -25.91 -5.81 11.64
C PHE A 239 -26.68 -7.12 11.39
N ASP A 240 -25.94 -8.22 11.24
CA ASP A 240 -26.48 -9.52 10.80
C ASP A 240 -27.57 -10.01 11.76
N PHE A 241 -27.25 -10.19 13.03
CA PHE A 241 -28.21 -10.62 14.04
C PHE A 241 -27.77 -10.25 15.46
N ALA A 242 -28.73 -10.30 16.38
CA ALA A 242 -28.46 -10.22 17.81
C ALA A 242 -29.13 -11.40 18.51
N GLN A 243 -28.48 -11.92 19.56
CA GLN A 243 -29.00 -13.02 20.37
C GLN A 243 -28.92 -12.69 21.87
N ALA A 244 -29.94 -13.07 22.62
CA ALA A 244 -29.94 -12.96 24.08
C ALA A 244 -29.04 -14.04 24.69
N GLY A 245 -28.11 -13.63 25.54
CA GLY A 245 -27.32 -14.49 26.42
C GLY A 245 -27.72 -14.32 27.88
N PHE A 246 -27.00 -15.00 28.78
CA PHE A 246 -27.18 -14.80 30.23
C PHE A 246 -26.59 -13.44 30.61
N ALA A 247 -27.46 -12.45 30.89
CA ALA A 247 -27.08 -11.06 31.18
C ALA A 247 -26.26 -10.38 30.07
N THR A 248 -26.41 -10.82 28.82
CA THR A 248 -25.72 -10.22 27.67
C THR A 248 -26.60 -10.13 26.43
N MET A 249 -26.30 -9.15 25.58
CA MET A 249 -26.71 -9.14 24.17
C MET A 249 -25.47 -9.47 23.32
N ASN A 250 -25.53 -10.57 22.58
CA ASN A 250 -24.48 -10.93 21.64
C ASN A 250 -24.82 -10.34 20.26
N LEU A 251 -23.97 -9.47 19.74
CA LEU A 251 -24.19 -8.72 18.50
C LEU A 251 -23.19 -9.19 17.45
N VAL A 252 -23.70 -9.61 16.29
CA VAL A 252 -22.86 -10.11 15.19
C VAL A 252 -23.12 -9.33 13.92
N GLY A 253 -22.06 -8.99 13.21
CA GLY A 253 -22.15 -8.30 11.93
C GLY A 253 -20.78 -8.03 11.30
N TRP A 254 -20.72 -7.04 10.42
CA TRP A 254 -19.50 -6.60 9.78
C TRP A 254 -19.58 -5.13 9.37
N VAL A 255 -18.42 -4.49 9.26
CA VAL A 255 -18.26 -3.12 8.77
C VAL A 255 -16.95 -3.02 8.00
N VAL A 256 -16.99 -2.42 6.82
CA VAL A 256 -15.82 -2.05 6.01
C VAL A 256 -15.84 -0.55 5.80
N ASP A 257 -14.67 0.08 5.91
CA ASP A 257 -14.47 1.47 5.53
C ASP A 257 -13.60 1.52 4.26
N PRO A 258 -14.10 2.10 3.15
CA PRO A 258 -13.39 2.12 1.87
C PRO A 258 -12.09 2.94 1.89
N ASP A 259 -11.81 3.71 2.94
CA ASP A 259 -10.57 4.49 3.10
C ASP A 259 -9.41 3.70 3.73
N THR A 260 -9.67 2.51 4.31
CA THR A 260 -8.66 1.77 5.06
C THR A 260 -8.76 0.24 4.88
N THR A 261 -7.63 -0.43 4.98
CA THR A 261 -7.57 -1.90 5.07
C THR A 261 -7.59 -2.40 6.52
N ASN A 262 -7.38 -1.52 7.49
CA ASN A 262 -7.45 -1.87 8.92
C ASN A 262 -8.91 -2.03 9.36
N PRO A 263 -9.20 -2.93 10.33
CA PRO A 263 -10.48 -3.00 11.01
C PRO A 263 -10.91 -1.63 11.55
N VAL A 264 -12.20 -1.31 11.46
CA VAL A 264 -12.72 -0.03 11.97
C VAL A 264 -13.27 -0.12 13.38
N ALA A 265 -13.23 1.02 14.07
CA ALA A 265 -13.83 1.15 15.39
C ALA A 265 -15.37 1.18 15.30
N LEU A 266 -16.02 0.64 16.31
CA LEU A 266 -17.47 0.59 16.50
C LEU A 266 -17.83 1.26 17.81
N HIS A 267 -18.89 2.07 17.80
CA HIS A 267 -19.53 2.54 19.02
C HIS A 267 -20.87 1.85 19.18
N VAL A 268 -21.09 1.24 20.36
CA VAL A 268 -22.35 0.59 20.69
C VAL A 268 -23.09 1.44 21.72
N TYR A 269 -24.38 1.67 21.48
CA TYR A 269 -25.27 2.33 22.42
C TYR A 269 -26.39 1.39 22.81
N VAL A 270 -26.66 1.26 24.11
CA VAL A 270 -27.76 0.47 24.65
C VAL A 270 -28.78 1.42 25.26
N ASP A 271 -30.02 1.36 24.78
CA ASP A 271 -31.12 2.25 25.21
C ASP A 271 -30.76 3.73 25.10
N GLY A 272 -29.98 4.08 24.08
CA GLY A 272 -29.48 5.44 23.83
C GLY A 272 -28.30 5.86 24.72
N GLN A 273 -27.85 5.02 25.65
CA GLN A 273 -26.71 5.28 26.52
C GLN A 273 -25.43 4.63 25.97
N TRP A 274 -24.27 5.16 26.35
CA TRP A 274 -22.96 4.62 25.94
C TRP A 274 -22.78 3.18 26.42
N GLY A 275 -22.68 2.24 25.48
CA GLY A 275 -22.47 0.81 25.75
C GLY A 275 -21.02 0.35 25.59
N GLY A 276 -20.20 1.10 24.84
CA GLY A 276 -18.76 0.83 24.70
C GLY A 276 -18.20 1.13 23.31
N ALA A 277 -16.87 1.12 23.23
CA ALA A 277 -16.13 1.16 21.98
C ALA A 277 -15.49 -0.21 21.71
N TYR A 278 -15.59 -0.68 20.48
CA TYR A 278 -15.11 -1.99 20.03
C TYR A 278 -14.42 -1.85 18.68
N THR A 279 -13.84 -2.94 18.19
CA THR A 279 -13.21 -3.01 16.86
C THR A 279 -13.89 -4.12 16.06
N ALA A 280 -14.11 -3.88 14.77
CA ALA A 280 -14.64 -4.88 13.84
C ALA A 280 -13.51 -5.77 13.28
N ASP A 281 -12.77 -6.48 14.13
CA ASP A 281 -11.60 -7.29 13.73
C ASP A 281 -11.86 -8.80 13.60
N ALA A 282 -13.11 -9.25 13.78
CA ALA A 282 -13.46 -10.65 13.60
C ALA A 282 -13.32 -11.10 12.14
N ASN A 283 -12.88 -12.34 11.94
CA ASN A 283 -12.63 -12.87 10.60
C ASN A 283 -13.93 -13.17 9.84
N ARG A 284 -14.11 -12.50 8.70
CA ARG A 284 -15.21 -12.61 7.75
C ARG A 284 -14.69 -12.75 6.31
N PRO A 285 -14.26 -13.95 5.89
CA PRO A 285 -13.73 -14.17 4.54
C PRO A 285 -14.72 -13.86 3.42
N ASP A 286 -16.03 -14.00 3.69
CA ASP A 286 -17.11 -13.64 2.78
C ASP A 286 -17.14 -12.13 2.50
N VAL A 287 -16.91 -11.32 3.53
CA VAL A 287 -16.80 -9.85 3.41
C VAL A 287 -15.54 -9.47 2.64
N GLY A 288 -14.39 -10.08 2.97
CA GLY A 288 -13.14 -9.83 2.25
C GLY A 288 -13.19 -10.23 0.77
N ALA A 289 -14.01 -11.23 0.42
CA ALA A 289 -14.25 -11.61 -0.97
C ALA A 289 -15.14 -10.60 -1.72
N ALA A 290 -16.14 -10.03 -1.04
CA ALA A 290 -17.04 -9.02 -1.61
C ALA A 290 -16.37 -7.64 -1.76
N TYR A 291 -15.50 -7.27 -0.82
CA TYR A 291 -14.80 -5.99 -0.79
C TYR A 291 -13.30 -6.20 -1.00
N GLN A 292 -12.90 -6.34 -2.27
CA GLN A 292 -11.51 -6.66 -2.60
C GLN A 292 -10.52 -5.58 -2.10
N GLY A 293 -9.39 -6.02 -1.57
CA GLY A 293 -8.31 -5.16 -1.08
C GLY A 293 -8.38 -4.81 0.41
N VAL A 294 -9.52 -5.02 1.10
CA VAL A 294 -9.64 -4.67 2.54
C VAL A 294 -9.19 -5.79 3.48
N GLY A 295 -9.18 -7.05 3.02
CA GLY A 295 -8.92 -8.23 3.85
C GLY A 295 -10.17 -8.76 4.55
N SER A 296 -10.01 -9.77 5.42
CA SER A 296 -11.16 -10.48 6.03
C SER A 296 -11.51 -10.01 7.45
N ASN A 297 -10.64 -9.25 8.12
CA ASN A 297 -10.83 -8.88 9.53
C ASN A 297 -11.70 -7.63 9.65
N HIS A 298 -12.98 -7.76 9.28
CA HIS A 298 -13.95 -6.67 9.21
C HIS A 298 -15.29 -7.05 9.83
N GLY A 299 -15.34 -8.17 10.57
CA GLY A 299 -16.51 -8.63 11.32
C GLY A 299 -16.52 -8.13 12.76
N PHE A 300 -17.68 -8.17 13.40
CA PHE A 300 -17.78 -8.03 14.85
C PHE A 300 -18.62 -9.15 15.45
N ASP A 301 -18.20 -9.63 16.62
CA ASP A 301 -18.91 -10.56 17.49
C ASP A 301 -18.72 -10.07 18.92
N LEU A 302 -19.70 -9.32 19.42
CA LEU A 302 -19.60 -8.52 20.64
C LEU A 302 -20.59 -9.03 21.68
N ALA A 303 -20.13 -9.29 22.91
CA ALA A 303 -21.01 -9.56 24.04
C ALA A 303 -21.15 -8.30 24.92
N ILE A 304 -22.32 -7.67 24.89
CA ILE A 304 -22.62 -6.47 25.67
C ILE A 304 -23.39 -6.86 26.92
N ARG A 305 -22.85 -6.57 28.11
CA ARG A 305 -23.54 -6.85 29.37
C ARG A 305 -24.71 -5.90 29.58
N VAL A 306 -25.87 -6.46 29.85
CA VAL A 306 -27.10 -5.73 30.15
C VAL A 306 -27.88 -6.48 31.24
N PRO A 307 -28.63 -5.78 32.11
CA PRO A 307 -29.52 -6.43 33.07
C PRO A 307 -30.65 -7.19 32.37
N GLY A 308 -31.49 -7.86 33.17
CA GLY A 308 -32.72 -8.45 32.68
C GLY A 308 -33.70 -7.38 32.21
N GLY A 309 -34.42 -7.66 31.14
CA GLY A 309 -35.38 -6.72 30.55
C GLY A 309 -35.26 -6.57 29.05
N SER A 310 -36.06 -5.65 28.49
CA SER A 310 -36.03 -5.32 27.06
C SER A 310 -35.02 -4.20 26.81
N HIS A 311 -34.06 -4.46 25.94
CA HIS A 311 -32.96 -3.56 25.62
C HIS A 311 -32.80 -3.41 24.11
N THR A 312 -32.50 -2.20 23.65
CA THR A 312 -32.17 -1.91 22.25
C THR A 312 -30.71 -1.53 22.12
N ALA A 313 -29.94 -2.33 21.38
CA ALA A 313 -28.56 -2.05 21.05
C ALA A 313 -28.46 -1.48 19.63
N CYS A 314 -27.80 -0.35 19.47
CA CYS A 314 -27.49 0.30 18.20
C CYS A 314 -25.97 0.34 17.98
N VAL A 315 -25.53 -0.11 16.81
CA VAL A 315 -24.11 -0.16 16.43
C VAL A 315 -23.84 0.94 15.41
N TYR A 316 -22.86 1.80 15.70
CA TYR A 316 -22.36 2.83 14.80
C TYR A 316 -20.94 2.48 14.36
N ALA A 317 -20.67 2.62 13.06
CA ALA A 317 -19.34 2.53 12.51
C ALA A 317 -18.62 3.88 12.61
N ILE A 318 -17.37 3.88 13.04
CA ILE A 318 -16.58 5.10 13.17
C ILE A 318 -15.73 5.29 11.92
N ASN A 319 -16.01 6.39 11.22
CA ASN A 319 -15.41 6.74 9.94
C ASN A 319 -13.92 7.03 10.05
N VAL A 320 -13.16 6.54 9.08
CA VAL A 320 -11.76 6.84 8.86
C VAL A 320 -11.62 7.56 7.51
N GLY A 321 -10.66 8.48 7.39
CA GLY A 321 -10.41 9.12 6.09
C GLY A 321 -11.53 10.06 5.63
N ILE A 322 -11.84 10.04 4.33
CA ILE A 322 -12.86 10.91 3.76
C ILE A 322 -14.26 10.40 4.07
N GLY A 323 -15.19 11.32 4.29
CA GLY A 323 -16.50 10.98 4.81
C GLY A 323 -17.01 12.09 5.70
N THR A 324 -18.28 12.05 6.04
CA THR A 324 -18.93 13.10 6.84
C THR A 324 -19.74 12.56 8.00
N THR A 325 -19.92 11.25 8.11
CA THR A 325 -20.77 10.64 9.14
C THR A 325 -20.13 9.40 9.73
N ASN A 326 -20.51 9.11 10.99
CA ASN A 326 -20.34 7.79 11.61
C ASN A 326 -21.67 7.05 11.43
N PRO A 327 -21.83 6.20 10.39
CA PRO A 327 -23.13 5.68 10.02
C PRO A 327 -23.65 4.68 11.07
N LEU A 328 -24.96 4.72 11.31
CA LEU A 328 -25.66 3.68 12.03
C LEU A 328 -25.67 2.41 11.18
N VAL A 329 -25.00 1.36 11.66
CA VAL A 329 -25.00 0.03 11.04
C VAL A 329 -26.35 -0.64 11.24
N GLY A 330 -26.94 -0.47 12.42
CA GLY A 330 -28.30 -0.91 12.72
C GLY A 330 -28.63 -0.92 14.20
N CYS A 331 -29.91 -1.14 14.52
CA CYS A 331 -30.37 -1.39 15.89
C CYS A 331 -31.11 -2.73 15.97
N ARG A 332 -31.01 -3.40 17.13
CA ARG A 332 -31.75 -4.62 17.46
C ARG A 332 -32.26 -4.55 18.89
N THR A 333 -33.51 -4.94 19.09
CA THR A 333 -34.14 -5.04 20.40
C THR A 333 -34.22 -6.50 20.81
N LEU A 334 -33.77 -6.82 22.01
CA LEU A 334 -33.85 -8.15 22.61
C LEU A 334 -34.46 -8.06 24.00
N THR A 335 -35.04 -9.16 24.46
CA THR A 335 -35.44 -9.33 25.85
C THR A 335 -34.50 -10.31 26.52
N ILE A 336 -33.80 -9.86 27.55
CA ILE A 336 -32.88 -10.64 28.36
C ILE A 336 -33.64 -11.18 29.56
N GLY A 337 -33.44 -12.46 29.87
CA GLY A 337 -34.05 -13.08 31.04
C GLY A 337 -33.54 -12.43 32.32
N SER A 338 -34.46 -12.16 33.24
CA SER A 338 -34.20 -11.56 34.56
C SER A 338 -34.34 -12.58 35.70
N THR A 339 -34.44 -13.88 35.40
CA THR A 339 -34.72 -14.90 36.43
C THR A 339 -33.41 -15.36 37.07
N PRO A 340 -33.27 -15.28 38.41
CA PRO A 340 -32.12 -15.80 39.12
C PRO A 340 -32.02 -17.32 38.97
N GLY A 341 -30.80 -17.84 38.89
CA GLY A 341 -30.52 -19.27 38.74
C GLY A 341 -29.56 -19.79 39.81
N GLY A 342 -29.63 -21.07 40.13
CA GLY A 342 -28.71 -21.66 41.10
C GLY A 342 -28.92 -23.15 41.29
N SER A 343 -28.14 -23.73 42.19
CA SER A 343 -28.20 -25.16 42.52
C SER A 343 -27.88 -25.40 43.99
N ILE A 344 -28.57 -26.38 44.57
CA ILE A 344 -28.18 -27.02 45.83
C ILE A 344 -27.33 -28.24 45.49
N ASP A 345 -26.01 -28.09 45.59
CA ASP A 345 -25.06 -29.14 45.21
C ASP A 345 -24.92 -30.20 46.30
N TRP A 346 -25.03 -29.79 47.57
CA TRP A 346 -24.94 -30.69 48.69
C TRP A 346 -25.80 -30.23 49.86
N SER A 347 -26.41 -31.20 50.54
CA SER A 347 -27.15 -31.00 51.78
C SER A 347 -27.05 -32.24 52.66
N ALA A 348 -26.70 -32.09 53.93
CA ALA A 348 -26.67 -33.20 54.89
C ALA A 348 -27.05 -32.77 56.30
N ARG A 349 -27.58 -33.72 57.08
CA ARG A 349 -27.81 -33.59 58.52
C ARG A 349 -26.91 -34.60 59.24
N ALA A 350 -25.97 -34.13 60.05
CA ALA A 350 -25.02 -34.99 60.76
C ALA A 350 -24.57 -34.34 62.08
N PHE A 351 -24.39 -35.13 63.13
CA PHE A 351 -23.87 -34.69 64.43
C PHE A 351 -24.58 -33.46 65.03
N GLY A 352 -25.90 -33.34 64.84
CA GLY A 352 -26.66 -32.19 65.32
C GLY A 352 -26.53 -30.92 64.48
N HIS A 353 -25.96 -31.03 63.27
CA HIS A 353 -25.77 -29.92 62.34
C HIS A 353 -26.45 -30.17 60.98
N LEU A 354 -26.89 -29.08 60.35
CA LEU A 354 -27.37 -29.02 58.98
C LEU A 354 -26.32 -28.30 58.14
N GLY A 355 -25.74 -28.99 57.16
CA GLY A 355 -24.83 -28.41 56.18
C GLY A 355 -25.50 -28.28 54.82
N ILE A 356 -25.32 -27.15 54.16
CA ILE A 356 -25.81 -26.89 52.79
C ILE A 356 -24.75 -26.11 52.02
N SER A 357 -24.49 -26.52 50.78
CA SER A 357 -23.67 -25.77 49.83
C SER A 357 -24.26 -25.79 48.43
N GLY A 358 -23.85 -24.83 47.61
CA GLY A 358 -24.36 -24.63 46.27
C GLY A 358 -23.86 -23.34 45.65
N TRP A 359 -24.61 -22.84 44.67
CA TRP A 359 -24.36 -21.56 44.02
C TRP A 359 -25.67 -20.87 43.63
N ALA A 360 -25.61 -19.54 43.49
CA ALA A 360 -26.73 -18.70 43.09
C ALA A 360 -26.21 -17.48 42.32
N ILE A 361 -26.85 -17.16 41.20
CA ILE A 361 -26.56 -16.03 40.33
C ILE A 361 -27.87 -15.33 39.94
N ASP A 362 -27.74 -14.08 39.54
CA ASP A 362 -28.85 -13.28 39.03
C ASP A 362 -28.36 -12.49 37.80
N PRO A 363 -29.05 -12.57 36.63
CA PRO A 363 -28.67 -11.81 35.45
C PRO A 363 -28.56 -10.29 35.67
N ASP A 364 -29.31 -9.76 36.62
CA ASP A 364 -29.41 -8.32 36.89
C ASP A 364 -28.20 -7.73 37.63
N THR A 365 -27.27 -8.56 38.12
CA THR A 365 -26.10 -8.11 38.88
C THR A 365 -24.88 -8.99 38.66
N ASN A 366 -23.68 -8.44 38.87
CA ASN A 366 -22.44 -9.21 38.99
C ASN A 366 -22.02 -9.42 40.45
N ALA A 367 -22.71 -8.80 41.40
CA ALA A 367 -22.47 -8.99 42.81
C ALA A 367 -23.07 -10.33 43.29
N PRO A 368 -22.49 -10.97 44.32
CA PRO A 368 -23.09 -12.11 45.00
C PRO A 368 -24.55 -11.82 45.40
N VAL A 369 -25.47 -12.73 45.09
CA VAL A 369 -26.88 -12.60 45.45
C VAL A 369 -27.19 -13.21 46.82
N GLN A 370 -28.34 -12.81 47.38
CA GLN A 370 -28.81 -13.36 48.65
C GLN A 370 -29.64 -14.62 48.44
N VAL A 371 -29.43 -15.62 49.30
CA VAL A 371 -30.22 -16.86 49.36
C VAL A 371 -30.92 -16.92 50.72
N ARG A 372 -32.25 -16.89 50.69
CA ARG A 372 -33.09 -17.09 51.87
C ARG A 372 -33.21 -18.57 52.17
N VAL A 373 -32.94 -18.94 53.42
CA VAL A 373 -33.09 -20.30 53.93
C VAL A 373 -34.32 -20.33 54.85
N THR A 374 -35.28 -21.21 54.54
CA THR A 374 -36.46 -21.41 55.38
C THR A 374 -36.49 -22.83 55.95
N VAL A 375 -37.05 -23.00 57.14
CA VAL A 375 -37.30 -24.28 57.80
C VAL A 375 -38.79 -24.36 58.13
N ASN A 376 -39.48 -25.36 57.60
CA ASN A 376 -40.93 -25.54 57.77
C ASN A 376 -41.73 -24.26 57.42
N GLY A 377 -41.25 -23.51 56.43
CA GLY A 377 -41.86 -22.25 55.96
C GLY A 377 -41.44 -20.99 56.74
N ALA A 378 -40.78 -21.11 57.90
CA ALA A 378 -40.25 -19.97 58.64
C ALA A 378 -38.83 -19.61 58.18
N VAL A 379 -38.50 -18.32 58.07
CA VAL A 379 -37.15 -17.87 57.71
C VAL A 379 -36.17 -18.24 58.84
N LEU A 380 -35.18 -19.06 58.53
CA LEU A 380 -34.06 -19.36 59.42
C LEU A 380 -33.01 -18.26 59.32
N THR A 381 -32.57 -17.96 58.10
CA THR A 381 -31.54 -16.95 57.83
C THR A 381 -31.55 -16.53 56.36
N THR A 382 -30.76 -15.53 56.02
CA THR A 382 -30.39 -15.17 54.64
C THR A 382 -28.88 -15.16 54.55
N ILE A 383 -28.33 -15.84 53.55
CA ILE A 383 -26.90 -15.95 53.30
C ILE A 383 -26.54 -15.25 51.99
N THR A 384 -25.28 -14.86 51.85
CA THR A 384 -24.75 -14.28 50.61
C THR A 384 -23.99 -15.36 49.85
N ALA A 385 -24.22 -15.48 48.54
CA ALA A 385 -23.52 -16.42 47.69
C ALA A 385 -22.11 -15.91 47.31
N ASP A 386 -21.27 -15.59 48.30
CA ASP A 386 -19.98 -14.91 48.11
C ASP A 386 -18.75 -15.85 48.01
N LYS A 387 -18.96 -17.17 47.96
CA LYS A 387 -17.87 -18.15 47.90
C LYS A 387 -17.38 -18.34 46.47
N PRO A 388 -16.06 -18.53 46.27
CA PRO A 388 -15.52 -18.81 44.94
C PRO A 388 -16.10 -20.09 44.31
N ARG A 389 -16.57 -19.97 43.08
CA ARG A 389 -17.03 -21.03 42.17
C ARG A 389 -16.56 -20.71 40.74
N PRO A 390 -15.26 -20.89 40.43
CA PRO A 390 -14.73 -20.65 39.10
C PRO A 390 -15.38 -21.52 38.02
N ASP A 391 -15.89 -22.69 38.40
CA ASP A 391 -16.68 -23.55 37.52
C ASP A 391 -18.00 -22.90 37.09
N VAL A 392 -18.65 -22.14 37.97
CA VAL A 392 -19.87 -21.37 37.67
C VAL A 392 -19.51 -20.13 36.85
N GLY A 393 -18.45 -19.40 37.23
CA GLY A 393 -17.96 -18.23 36.48
C GLY A 393 -17.55 -18.57 35.05
N ALA A 394 -17.02 -19.78 34.81
CA ALA A 394 -16.70 -20.28 33.48
C ALA A 394 -17.95 -20.56 32.61
N VAL A 395 -19.04 -21.03 33.21
CA VAL A 395 -20.31 -21.31 32.51
C VAL A 395 -21.14 -20.05 32.27
N PHE A 396 -21.05 -19.07 33.17
CA PHE A 396 -21.75 -17.79 33.08
C PHE A 396 -20.74 -16.63 33.01
N PRO A 397 -20.08 -16.41 31.86
CA PRO A 397 -19.11 -15.33 31.71
C PRO A 397 -19.70 -13.97 32.07
N GLY A 398 -18.96 -13.17 32.82
CA GLY A 398 -19.34 -11.79 33.16
C GLY A 398 -20.05 -11.59 34.50
N VAL A 399 -20.44 -12.65 35.21
CA VAL A 399 -20.85 -12.52 36.63
C VAL A 399 -19.67 -12.60 37.60
N GLY A 400 -18.54 -13.20 37.21
CA GLY A 400 -17.37 -13.43 38.07
C GLY A 400 -17.44 -14.77 38.83
N ASP A 401 -16.51 -15.00 39.76
CA ASP A 401 -16.39 -16.30 40.45
C ASP A 401 -17.08 -16.35 41.81
N LEU A 402 -17.51 -15.22 42.37
CA LEU A 402 -18.06 -15.15 43.74
C LEU A 402 -19.58 -15.38 43.73
N HIS A 403 -19.99 -16.62 43.48
CA HIS A 403 -21.41 -17.00 43.37
C HIS A 403 -21.78 -18.29 44.10
N GLY A 404 -20.87 -18.81 44.94
CA GLY A 404 -21.09 -19.99 45.76
C GLY A 404 -21.61 -19.67 47.16
N TYR A 405 -22.27 -20.61 47.81
CA TYR A 405 -22.55 -20.55 49.24
C TYR A 405 -22.20 -21.88 49.91
N SER A 406 -21.75 -21.82 51.16
CA SER A 406 -21.49 -23.00 51.99
C SER A 406 -21.64 -22.63 53.46
N HIS A 407 -22.61 -23.23 54.13
CA HIS A 407 -22.92 -22.91 55.53
C HIS A 407 -23.31 -24.16 56.31
N VAL A 408 -23.02 -24.12 57.61
CA VAL A 408 -23.40 -25.14 58.58
C VAL A 408 -24.08 -24.46 59.76
N TRP A 409 -25.24 -24.96 60.15
CA TRP A 409 -26.01 -24.46 61.31
C TRP A 409 -26.30 -25.61 62.27
N PRO A 410 -26.70 -25.32 63.53
CA PRO A 410 -27.40 -26.29 64.36
C PRO A 410 -28.63 -26.84 63.62
N ALA A 411 -28.82 -28.16 63.66
CA ALA A 411 -29.87 -28.80 62.91
C ALA A 411 -31.24 -28.55 63.56
N PRO A 412 -32.26 -28.12 62.80
CA PRO A 412 -33.63 -27.97 63.32
C PRO A 412 -34.21 -29.31 63.75
N ALA A 413 -35.25 -29.29 64.60
CA ALA A 413 -35.95 -30.50 65.03
C ALA A 413 -36.49 -31.28 63.81
N SER A 414 -36.28 -32.60 63.81
CA SER A 414 -36.69 -33.48 62.71
C SER A 414 -38.15 -33.96 62.90
N PRO A 415 -38.93 -34.12 61.82
CA PRO A 415 -38.60 -33.83 60.42
C PRO A 415 -38.61 -32.33 60.10
N ALA A 416 -37.59 -31.86 59.36
CA ALA A 416 -37.50 -30.47 58.91
C ALA A 416 -37.48 -30.37 57.38
N ARG A 417 -38.38 -29.54 56.83
CA ARG A 417 -38.36 -29.16 55.41
C ARG A 417 -37.56 -27.87 55.26
N VAL A 418 -36.36 -27.97 54.70
CA VAL A 418 -35.48 -26.83 54.45
C VAL A 418 -35.59 -26.41 53.00
N CYS A 419 -35.96 -25.16 52.72
CA CYS A 419 -36.06 -24.64 51.35
C CYS A 419 -35.10 -23.47 51.15
N LEU A 420 -34.47 -23.42 49.98
CA LEU A 420 -33.59 -22.32 49.58
C LEU A 420 -34.24 -21.51 48.46
N THR A 421 -34.23 -20.19 48.61
CA THR A 421 -34.82 -19.25 47.66
C THR A 421 -33.84 -18.13 47.37
N ILE A 422 -33.43 -17.97 46.11
CA ILE A 422 -32.63 -16.83 45.66
C ILE A 422 -33.50 -15.59 45.68
N LEU A 423 -33.02 -14.53 46.31
CA LEU A 423 -33.67 -13.23 46.32
C LEU A 423 -33.30 -12.46 45.06
N ASN A 424 -34.30 -12.15 44.25
CA ASN A 424 -34.13 -11.43 42.99
C ASN A 424 -33.60 -10.01 43.25
N VAL A 425 -32.68 -9.57 42.40
CA VAL A 425 -32.20 -8.20 42.29
C VAL A 425 -32.64 -7.65 40.93
N GLY A 426 -32.96 -6.35 40.82
CA GLY A 426 -33.26 -5.74 39.52
C GLY A 426 -34.66 -6.02 38.95
N ALA A 427 -34.79 -5.95 37.63
CA ALA A 427 -36.06 -5.89 36.91
C ALA A 427 -36.65 -7.29 36.64
N GLY A 428 -36.96 -8.00 37.72
CA GLY A 428 -37.65 -9.29 37.73
C GLY A 428 -38.56 -9.38 38.96
N SER A 429 -39.79 -9.89 38.80
CA SER A 429 -40.76 -9.86 39.91
C SER A 429 -40.75 -11.10 40.80
N THR A 430 -39.84 -12.08 40.60
CA THR A 430 -39.90 -13.34 41.32
C THR A 430 -38.55 -13.85 41.80
N ASN A 431 -38.44 -14.00 43.12
CA ASN A 431 -37.43 -14.84 43.76
C ASN A 431 -37.49 -16.28 43.22
N THR A 432 -36.35 -16.95 43.07
CA THR A 432 -36.27 -18.31 42.54
C THR A 432 -36.12 -19.33 43.67
N GLU A 433 -37.08 -20.25 43.84
CA GLU A 433 -36.90 -21.39 44.75
C GLU A 433 -35.97 -22.44 44.11
N LEU A 434 -34.83 -22.72 44.74
CA LEU A 434 -33.88 -23.76 44.32
C LEU A 434 -34.36 -25.18 44.65
N GLY A 435 -35.39 -25.25 45.50
CA GLY A 435 -36.04 -26.46 45.96
C GLY A 435 -35.90 -26.65 47.47
N CYS A 436 -36.51 -27.74 47.94
CA CYS A 436 -36.49 -28.12 49.34
C CYS A 436 -35.81 -29.46 49.57
N ARG A 437 -35.32 -29.68 50.80
CA ARG A 437 -34.78 -30.95 51.30
C ARG A 437 -35.49 -31.28 52.60
N THR A 438 -36.00 -32.50 52.71
CA THR A 438 -36.55 -33.03 53.97
C THR A 438 -35.45 -33.80 54.66
N LEU A 439 -35.09 -33.38 55.87
CA LEU A 439 -33.92 -33.86 56.62
C LEU A 439 -34.23 -34.20 58.08
#